data_AF-A0A966SJZ2-F1
#
_entry.id   AF-A0A966SJZ2-F1
#
_cell.length_a   1.000
_cell.length_b   1.000
_cell.length_c   1.000
_cell.angle_alpha   90.00
_cell.angle_beta   90.00
_cell.angle_gamma   90.00
#
_symmetry.space_group_name_H-M   'P 1'
#
loop_
_entity.id
_entity.type
_entity.pdbx_description
1 polymer ?
#
loop_
_entity_poly.entity_id
_entity_poly.type
_entity_poly.pdbx_seq_one_letter_code
_entity_poly.pdbx_strand_id
1 'polypeptide(L)'
;MLETILSRCLRLNFASGGSTRKFAPEHVQWLREFGLQLTEPKQSLLGRYRVLGQLLARLAELKDSIKENLTARSPLQRYTDVDPKLAEKWEEELDAAIEAEYRRQRAELLLALQWWLRDVWLQKLGTDAELVAFPELAYAVEAVGARITNAEALDNLRVLEQTQRLLRTNVQEALALEVSLLKLRL
;
A
#
# COMPACT_ATOMS: atom_id res chain seq x y z
N MET A 1 -8.16 -16.84 44.14
CA MET A 1 -7.40 -16.36 42.97
C MET A 1 -6.58 -15.16 43.41
N LEU A 2 -5.29 -15.09 43.04
CA LEU A 2 -4.37 -14.02 43.47
C LEU A 2 -4.66 -12.72 42.70
N GLU A 3 -4.72 -11.57 43.39
CA GLU A 3 -4.93 -10.22 42.81
C GLU A 3 -3.94 -9.86 41.69
N THR A 4 -2.77 -10.50 41.69
CA THR A 4 -1.71 -10.28 40.68
C THR A 4 -2.06 -10.84 39.30
N ILE A 5 -3.03 -11.76 39.18
CA ILE A 5 -3.49 -12.30 37.89
C ILE A 5 -4.52 -11.35 37.25
N LEU A 6 -5.37 -10.70 38.05
CA LEU A 6 -6.40 -9.78 37.57
C LEU A 6 -5.82 -8.42 37.11
N SER A 7 -4.66 -8.03 37.61
CA SER A 7 -4.00 -6.76 37.27
C SER A 7 -3.19 -6.77 35.96
N ARG A 8 -2.97 -7.93 35.33
CA ARG A 8 -2.09 -8.06 34.13
C ARG A 8 -2.77 -8.62 32.88
N CYS A 9 -4.10 -8.73 32.87
CA CYS A 9 -4.81 -8.99 31.62
C CYS A 9 -4.81 -7.70 30.79
N LEU A 10 -3.76 -7.51 29.97
CA LEU A 10 -3.78 -6.54 28.89
C LEU A 10 -4.92 -6.93 27.96
N ARG A 11 -6.04 -6.23 28.05
CA ARG A 11 -7.14 -6.38 27.09
C ARG A 11 -6.68 -5.77 25.77
N LEU A 12 -6.02 -6.60 24.97
CA LEU A 12 -5.73 -6.30 23.58
C LEU A 12 -7.05 -6.36 22.82
N ASN A 13 -7.65 -5.19 22.61
CA ASN A 13 -8.74 -5.05 21.66
C ASN A 13 -8.13 -5.17 20.26
N PHE A 14 -8.01 -6.40 19.76
CA PHE A 14 -7.91 -6.62 18.33
C PHE A 14 -9.19 -6.04 17.75
N ALA A 15 -9.07 -5.05 16.86
CA ALA A 15 -10.22 -4.41 16.24
C ALA A 15 -11.04 -5.46 15.47
N SER A 16 -12.00 -6.07 16.15
CA SER A 16 -13.11 -6.84 15.56
C SER A 16 -14.45 -6.17 15.87
N GLY A 17 -14.43 -4.89 16.25
CA GLY A 17 -15.61 -4.08 16.57
C GLY A 17 -15.66 -2.82 15.73
N GLY A 18 -16.25 -2.90 14.54
CA GLY A 18 -16.93 -1.80 13.86
C GLY A 18 -16.10 -0.66 13.24
N SER A 19 -14.81 -0.47 13.58
CA SER A 19 -13.96 0.47 12.86
C SER A 19 -13.22 -0.26 11.73
N THR A 20 -13.88 -0.42 10.58
CA THR A 20 -13.16 -0.70 9.33
C THR A 20 -12.04 0.34 9.18
N ARG A 21 -10.81 -0.12 8.98
CA ARG A 21 -9.67 0.75 8.73
C ARG A 21 -10.03 1.66 7.55
N LYS A 22 -9.99 2.97 7.74
CA LYS A 22 -10.25 3.92 6.67
C LYS A 22 -9.00 4.07 5.81
N PHE A 23 -9.17 3.98 4.51
CA PHE A 23 -8.15 4.24 3.51
C PHE A 23 -8.43 5.56 2.81
N ALA A 24 -7.39 6.23 2.35
CA ALA A 24 -7.55 7.47 1.60
C ALA A 24 -8.35 7.19 0.30
N PRO A 25 -9.35 8.01 -0.05
CA PRO A 25 -10.22 7.77 -1.21
C PRO A 25 -9.45 7.55 -2.52
N GLU A 26 -8.33 8.26 -2.70
CA GLU A 26 -7.45 8.13 -3.85
C GLU A 26 -6.78 6.75 -3.95
N HIS A 27 -6.46 6.11 -2.82
CA HIS A 27 -5.93 4.75 -2.81
C HIS A 27 -7.02 3.73 -3.13
N VAL A 28 -8.24 3.95 -2.62
CA VAL A 28 -9.39 3.09 -2.92
C VAL A 28 -9.79 3.18 -4.38
N GLN A 29 -9.79 4.39 -4.96
CA GLN A 29 -10.06 4.61 -6.37
C GLN A 29 -9.00 3.92 -7.24
N TRP A 30 -7.72 4.08 -6.92
CA TRP A 30 -6.66 3.37 -7.62
C TRP A 30 -6.82 1.84 -7.51
N LEU A 31 -7.16 1.32 -6.32
CA LEU A 31 -7.42 -0.12 -6.12
C LEU A 31 -8.58 -0.63 -6.96
N ARG A 32 -9.61 0.18 -7.17
CA ARG A 32 -10.73 -0.16 -8.04
C ARG A 32 -10.25 -0.41 -9.47
N GLU A 33 -9.48 0.53 -10.01
CA GLU A 33 -8.93 0.44 -11.36
C GLU A 33 -7.95 -0.72 -11.50
N PHE A 34 -7.07 -0.89 -10.51
CA PHE A 34 -6.13 -2.00 -10.42
C PHE A 34 -6.84 -3.36 -10.40
N GLY A 35 -7.88 -3.50 -9.56
CA GLY A 35 -8.68 -4.72 -9.46
C GLY A 35 -9.42 -5.06 -10.75
N LEU A 36 -9.97 -4.04 -11.44
CA LEU A 36 -10.64 -4.22 -12.73
C LEU A 36 -9.68 -4.74 -13.83
N GLN A 37 -8.43 -4.27 -13.87
CA GLN A 37 -7.43 -4.81 -14.80
C GLN A 37 -7.14 -6.30 -14.54
N LEU A 38 -7.29 -6.74 -13.29
CA LEU A 38 -7.09 -8.12 -12.92
C LEU A 38 -8.27 -9.02 -13.27
N THR A 39 -9.47 -8.51 -13.57
CA THR A 39 -10.62 -9.37 -13.90
C THR A 39 -10.56 -9.97 -15.32
N GLU A 40 -9.56 -9.60 -16.14
CA GLU A 40 -9.38 -10.19 -17.47
C GLU A 40 -9.20 -11.73 -17.39
N PRO A 41 -9.92 -12.53 -18.21
CA PRO A 41 -9.97 -14.00 -18.07
C PRO A 41 -8.64 -14.73 -18.31
N LYS A 42 -7.71 -14.12 -19.07
CA LYS A 42 -6.37 -14.66 -19.34
C LYS A 42 -5.31 -13.68 -18.87
N GLN A 43 -4.81 -13.92 -17.66
CA GLN A 43 -3.65 -13.21 -17.14
C GLN A 43 -2.38 -13.63 -17.91
N SER A 44 -2.09 -12.89 -18.98
CA SER A 44 -0.84 -13.03 -19.73
C SER A 44 0.32 -12.36 -18.99
N LEU A 45 1.56 -12.71 -19.35
CA LEU A 45 2.74 -12.00 -18.85
C LEU A 45 2.64 -10.49 -19.11
N LEU A 46 2.10 -10.10 -20.28
CA LEU A 46 1.83 -8.70 -20.61
C LEU A 46 0.80 -8.06 -19.67
N GLY A 47 -0.25 -8.80 -19.28
CA GLY A 47 -1.22 -8.35 -18.28
C GLY A 47 -0.56 -8.04 -16.93
N ARG A 48 0.37 -8.90 -16.48
CA ARG A 48 1.14 -8.66 -15.25
C ARG A 48 2.00 -7.40 -15.33
N TYR A 49 2.69 -7.20 -16.45
CA TYR A 49 3.49 -5.99 -16.67
C TYR A 49 2.65 -4.73 -16.79
N ARG A 50 1.42 -4.81 -17.31
CA ARG A 50 0.47 -3.69 -17.34
C ARG A 50 0.09 -3.25 -15.94
N VAL A 51 -0.26 -4.20 -15.07
CA VAL A 51 -0.63 -3.95 -13.68
C VAL A 51 0.57 -3.42 -12.87
N LEU A 52 1.78 -3.94 -13.13
CA LEU A 52 3.02 -3.39 -12.58
C LEU A 52 3.24 -1.94 -13.04
N GLY A 53 3.07 -1.66 -14.33
CA GLY A 53 3.17 -0.32 -14.89
C GLY A 53 2.20 0.65 -14.23
N GLN A 54 0.97 0.22 -13.97
CA GLN A 54 -0.04 1.03 -13.25
C GLN A 54 0.38 1.35 -11.81
N LEU A 55 0.99 0.40 -11.08
CA LEU A 55 1.52 0.65 -9.74
C LEU A 55 2.71 1.63 -9.78
N LEU A 56 3.67 1.43 -10.68
CA LEU A 56 4.83 2.30 -10.81
C LEU A 56 4.45 3.72 -11.23
N ALA A 57 3.48 3.86 -12.15
CA ALA A 57 2.94 5.15 -12.55
C ALA A 57 2.29 5.87 -11.36
N ARG A 58 1.48 5.16 -10.57
CA ARG A 58 0.86 5.74 -9.37
C ARG A 58 1.89 6.21 -8.34
N LEU A 59 2.96 5.45 -8.15
CA LEU A 59 4.03 5.84 -7.24
C LEU A 59 4.80 7.07 -7.73
N ALA A 60 5.06 7.17 -9.04
CA ALA A 60 5.66 8.36 -9.64
C ALA A 60 4.78 9.60 -9.43
N GLU A 61 3.48 9.50 -9.71
CA GLU A 61 2.50 10.58 -9.48
C GLU A 61 2.49 11.04 -8.00
N LEU A 62 2.52 10.09 -7.05
CA LEU A 62 2.59 10.42 -5.63
C LEU A 62 3.86 11.20 -5.31
N LYS A 63 5.02 10.74 -5.81
CA LYS A 63 6.29 11.43 -5.58
C LYS A 63 6.31 12.84 -6.18
N ASP A 64 5.78 13.00 -7.39
CA ASP A 64 5.71 14.29 -8.06
C ASP A 64 4.79 15.26 -7.31
N SER A 65 3.61 14.80 -6.88
CA SER A 65 2.68 15.61 -6.09
C SER A 65 3.25 16.04 -4.74
N ILE A 66 3.96 15.14 -4.05
CA ILE A 66 4.65 15.44 -2.78
C ILE A 66 5.74 16.49 -3.02
N LYS A 67 6.56 16.30 -4.05
CA LYS A 67 7.62 17.24 -4.43
C LYS A 67 7.04 18.62 -4.71
N GLU A 68 5.99 18.71 -5.52
CA GLU A 68 5.32 19.98 -5.84
C GLU A 68 4.80 20.68 -4.58
N ASN A 69 4.05 19.96 -3.74
CA ASN A 69 3.43 20.52 -2.54
C ASN A 69 4.47 21.02 -1.53
N LEU A 70 5.51 20.21 -1.25
CA LEU A 70 6.53 20.57 -0.28
C LEU A 70 7.46 21.68 -0.81
N THR A 71 7.80 21.66 -2.11
CA THR A 71 8.57 22.73 -2.74
C THR A 71 7.83 24.06 -2.66
N ALA A 72 6.53 24.09 -2.99
CA ALA A 72 5.71 25.30 -2.92
C ALA A 72 5.62 25.88 -1.50
N ARG A 73 5.78 25.05 -0.47
CA ARG A 73 5.75 25.45 0.95
C ARG A 73 7.13 25.72 1.54
N SER A 74 8.19 25.42 0.79
CA SER A 74 9.58 25.54 1.25
C SER A 74 9.97 27.00 1.51
N PRO A 75 10.80 27.27 2.53
CA PRO A 75 11.44 28.57 2.72
C PRO A 75 12.20 29.07 1.48
N LEU A 76 12.71 28.15 0.65
CA LEU A 76 13.44 28.46 -0.59
C LEU A 76 12.59 29.23 -1.62
N GLN A 77 11.26 29.07 -1.60
CA GLN A 77 10.36 29.83 -2.47
C GLN A 77 9.98 31.19 -1.89
N ARG A 78 10.23 31.41 -0.59
CA ARG A 78 9.79 32.61 0.15
C ARG A 78 10.90 33.63 0.33
N TYR A 79 12.15 33.18 0.41
CA TYR A 79 13.31 34.03 0.64
C TYR A 79 14.31 33.85 -0.50
N THR A 80 14.60 34.94 -1.22
CA THR A 80 15.50 34.95 -2.38
C THR A 80 16.92 35.39 -2.05
N ASP A 81 17.10 36.22 -1.02
CA ASP A 81 18.41 36.68 -0.53
C ASP A 81 18.76 35.94 0.77
N VAL A 82 19.20 34.69 0.62
CA VAL A 82 19.58 33.82 1.73
C VAL A 82 21.07 33.51 1.64
N ASP A 83 21.74 33.40 2.79
CA ASP A 83 23.11 32.93 2.84
C ASP A 83 23.24 31.56 2.12
N PRO A 84 24.23 31.37 1.23
CA PRO A 84 24.35 30.13 0.45
C PRO A 84 24.39 28.85 1.29
N LYS A 85 25.01 28.88 2.47
CA LYS A 85 25.07 27.69 3.35
C LYS A 85 23.72 27.40 3.99
N LEU A 86 22.90 28.42 4.20
CA LEU A 86 21.55 28.24 4.71
C LEU A 86 20.61 27.74 3.61
N ALA A 87 20.77 28.21 2.37
CA ALA A 87 20.04 27.68 1.22
C ALA A 87 20.32 26.19 1.00
N GLU A 88 21.58 25.78 1.00
CA GLU A 88 22.00 24.37 0.88
C GLU A 88 21.36 23.48 1.96
N LYS A 89 21.34 23.95 3.22
CA LYS A 89 20.66 23.22 4.31
C LYS A 89 19.16 23.06 4.08
N TRP A 90 18.49 24.10 3.60
CA TRP A 90 17.05 24.00 3.30
C TRP A 90 16.75 23.10 2.11
N GLU A 91 17.65 23.00 1.14
CA GLU A 91 17.56 22.03 0.04
C GLU A 91 17.66 20.59 0.57
N GLU A 92 18.66 20.31 1.42
CA GLU A 92 18.81 19.00 2.08
C GLU A 92 17.60 18.63 2.94
N GLU A 93 17.08 19.58 3.73
CA GLU A 93 15.88 19.38 4.55
C GLU A 93 14.64 19.12 3.70
N LEU A 94 14.48 19.84 2.58
CA LEU A 94 13.37 19.66 1.66
C LEU A 94 13.43 18.27 0.99
N ASP A 95 14.60 17.85 0.51
CA ASP A 95 14.80 16.54 -0.09
C ASP A 95 14.52 15.42 0.91
N ALA A 96 15.01 15.56 2.15
CA ALA A 96 14.73 14.62 3.22
C ALA A 96 13.22 14.53 3.55
N ALA A 97 12.53 15.67 3.56
CA ALA A 97 11.08 15.73 3.80
C ALA A 97 10.29 15.06 2.67
N ILE A 98 10.67 15.31 1.40
CA ILE A 98 10.07 14.66 0.22
C ILE A 98 10.23 13.14 0.31
N GLU A 99 11.43 12.65 0.58
CA GLU A 99 11.70 11.21 0.66
C GLU A 99 11.03 10.54 1.88
N ALA A 100 10.91 11.25 3.01
CA ALA A 100 10.18 10.75 4.18
C ALA A 100 8.68 10.62 3.89
N GLU A 101 8.08 11.65 3.30
CA GLU A 101 6.66 11.67 2.96
C GLU A 101 6.32 10.67 1.85
N TYR A 102 7.18 10.54 0.83
CA TYR A 102 7.04 9.52 -0.21
C TYR A 102 7.04 8.11 0.39
N ARG A 103 7.98 7.80 1.29
CA ARG A 103 8.04 6.49 1.97
C ARG A 103 6.77 6.22 2.79
N ARG A 104 6.19 7.23 3.43
CA ARG A 104 4.93 7.14 4.18
C ARG A 104 3.76 6.81 3.25
N GLN A 105 3.54 7.60 2.21
CA GLN A 105 2.41 7.41 1.29
C GLN A 105 2.53 6.12 0.47
N ARG A 106 3.74 5.74 0.04
CA ARG A 106 4.00 4.44 -0.58
C ARG A 106 3.58 3.28 0.34
N ALA A 107 3.91 3.36 1.64
CA ALA A 107 3.52 2.34 2.60
C ALA A 107 2.00 2.27 2.77
N GLU A 108 1.29 3.40 2.73
CA GLU A 108 -0.17 3.45 2.79
C GLU A 108 -0.84 2.83 1.56
N LEU A 109 -0.31 3.11 0.36
CA LEU A 109 -0.79 2.49 -0.88
C LEU A 109 -0.60 0.96 -0.87
N LEU A 110 0.59 0.48 -0.50
CA LEU A 110 0.88 -0.95 -0.41
C LEU A 110 0.07 -1.64 0.69
N LEU A 111 -0.22 -0.94 1.78
CA LEU A 111 -1.10 -1.43 2.82
C LEU A 111 -2.54 -1.58 2.31
N ALA A 112 -3.04 -0.62 1.53
CA ALA A 112 -4.35 -0.72 0.90
C ALA A 112 -4.42 -1.96 -0.01
N LEU A 113 -3.38 -2.18 -0.82
CA LEU A 113 -3.24 -3.39 -1.65
C LEU A 113 -3.22 -4.68 -0.80
N GLN A 114 -2.52 -4.68 0.34
CA GLN A 114 -2.49 -5.83 1.25
C GLN A 114 -3.85 -6.14 1.84
N TRP A 115 -4.63 -5.12 2.19
CA TRP A 115 -5.99 -5.30 2.68
C TRP A 115 -6.93 -5.80 1.59
N TRP A 116 -6.75 -5.38 0.34
CA TRP A 116 -7.52 -5.91 -0.78
C TRP A 116 -7.21 -7.39 -1.04
N LEU A 117 -5.92 -7.78 -1.02
CA LEU A 117 -5.52 -9.20 -1.07
C LEU A 117 -6.06 -10.01 0.11
N ARG A 118 -6.22 -9.38 1.28
CA ARG A 118 -6.82 -10.02 2.45
C ARG A 118 -8.31 -10.27 2.21
N ASP A 119 -9.02 -9.32 1.62
CA ASP A 119 -10.44 -9.50 1.28
C ASP A 119 -10.62 -10.64 0.25
N VAL A 120 -9.70 -10.78 -0.71
CA VAL A 120 -9.63 -11.98 -1.59
C VAL A 120 -9.47 -13.26 -0.78
N TRP A 121 -8.54 -13.29 0.18
CA TRP A 121 -8.34 -14.46 1.03
C TRP A 121 -9.54 -14.77 1.95
N LEU A 122 -10.21 -13.75 2.49
CA LEU A 122 -11.41 -13.91 3.33
C LEU A 122 -12.59 -14.48 2.52
N GLN A 123 -12.77 -14.01 1.28
CA GLN A 123 -13.76 -14.53 0.34
C GLN A 123 -13.50 -16.02 0.06
N LYS A 124 -12.24 -16.40 -0.17
CA LYS A 124 -11.82 -17.80 -0.36
C LYS A 124 -12.14 -18.72 0.83
N LEU A 125 -12.17 -18.17 2.04
CA LEU A 125 -12.53 -18.90 3.26
C LEU A 125 -14.05 -18.99 3.48
N GLY A 126 -14.87 -18.34 2.64
CA GLY A 126 -16.32 -18.28 2.82
C GLY A 126 -16.73 -17.43 4.03
N THR A 127 -15.93 -16.42 4.36
CA THR A 127 -16.15 -15.54 5.51
C THR A 127 -17.26 -14.52 5.22
N ASP A 128 -17.93 -14.05 6.27
CA ASP A 128 -18.99 -13.04 6.18
C ASP A 128 -18.50 -11.72 5.54
N ALA A 129 -19.38 -11.09 4.75
CA ALA A 129 -19.14 -9.83 4.05
C ALA A 129 -18.91 -8.66 5.03
N GLU A 130 -19.33 -8.78 6.29
CA GLU A 130 -19.06 -7.76 7.31
C GLU A 130 -17.57 -7.60 7.66
N LEU A 131 -16.72 -8.57 7.29
CA LEU A 131 -15.29 -8.57 7.61
C LEU A 131 -14.39 -8.03 6.50
N VAL A 132 -14.93 -7.81 5.28
CA VAL A 132 -14.14 -7.21 4.19
C VAL A 132 -13.97 -5.72 4.40
N ALA A 133 -12.82 -5.18 3.98
CA ALA A 133 -12.53 -3.75 4.09
C ALA A 133 -13.01 -2.94 2.90
N PHE A 134 -13.13 -3.58 1.73
CA PHE A 134 -13.52 -2.94 0.48
C PHE A 134 -14.76 -3.62 -0.13
N PRO A 135 -15.94 -3.55 0.52
CA PRO A 135 -17.17 -4.12 -0.03
C PRO A 135 -17.50 -3.58 -1.43
N GLU A 136 -17.14 -2.32 -1.72
CA GLU A 136 -17.32 -1.70 -3.03
C GLU A 136 -16.44 -2.30 -4.15
N LEU A 137 -15.48 -3.18 -3.80
CA LEU A 137 -14.59 -3.86 -4.73
C LEU A 137 -14.91 -5.36 -4.87
N ALA A 138 -16.06 -5.82 -4.35
CA ALA A 138 -16.44 -7.23 -4.29
C ALA A 138 -16.31 -7.97 -5.64
N TYR A 139 -16.72 -7.33 -6.74
CA TYR A 139 -16.61 -7.93 -8.09
C TYR A 139 -15.17 -8.34 -8.45
N ALA A 140 -14.20 -7.44 -8.23
CA ALA A 140 -12.80 -7.73 -8.52
C ALA A 140 -12.23 -8.78 -7.56
N VAL A 141 -12.63 -8.72 -6.30
CA VAL A 141 -12.25 -9.68 -5.25
C VAL A 141 -12.71 -11.10 -5.63
N GLU A 142 -13.98 -11.25 -6.03
CA GLU A 142 -14.57 -12.53 -6.45
C GLU A 142 -13.92 -13.07 -7.73
N ALA A 143 -13.71 -12.22 -8.74
CA ALA A 143 -13.10 -12.61 -10.01
C ALA A 143 -11.66 -13.15 -9.82
N VAL A 144 -10.88 -12.50 -8.97
CA VAL A 144 -9.52 -12.93 -8.61
C VAL A 144 -9.57 -14.22 -7.76
N GLY A 145 -10.40 -14.24 -6.72
CA GLY A 145 -10.57 -15.38 -5.82
C GLY A 145 -11.03 -16.67 -6.53
N ALA A 146 -11.85 -16.55 -7.57
CA ALA A 146 -12.31 -17.71 -8.34
C ALA A 146 -11.17 -18.48 -9.04
N ARG A 147 -10.01 -17.85 -9.27
CA ARG A 147 -8.90 -18.42 -10.04
C ARG A 147 -7.76 -19.00 -9.21
N ILE A 148 -7.78 -18.75 -7.90
CA ILE A 148 -6.67 -19.12 -7.00
C ILE A 148 -7.16 -19.98 -5.83
N THR A 149 -6.26 -20.78 -5.27
CA THR A 149 -6.51 -21.57 -4.07
C THR A 149 -6.37 -20.73 -2.79
N ASN A 150 -6.87 -21.25 -1.68
CA ASN A 150 -6.74 -20.58 -0.37
C ASN A 150 -5.27 -20.42 0.03
N ALA A 151 -4.42 -21.40 -0.32
CA ALA A 151 -2.99 -21.36 -0.06
C ALA A 151 -2.29 -20.25 -0.88
N GLU A 152 -2.64 -20.13 -2.17
CA GLU A 152 -2.09 -19.07 -3.04
C GLU A 152 -2.53 -17.67 -2.60
N ALA A 153 -3.79 -17.51 -2.18
CA ALA A 153 -4.28 -16.24 -1.64
C ALA A 153 -3.53 -15.84 -0.36
N LEU A 154 -3.22 -16.80 0.52
CA LEU A 154 -2.40 -16.54 1.71
C LEU A 154 -0.94 -16.22 1.33
N ASP A 155 -0.38 -16.89 0.34
CA ASP A 155 0.97 -16.61 -0.13
C ASP A 155 1.10 -15.21 -0.75
N ASN A 156 0.07 -14.69 -1.42
CA ASN A 156 0.04 -13.30 -1.88
C ASN A 156 0.24 -12.30 -0.73
N LEU A 157 -0.42 -12.53 0.41
CA LEU A 157 -0.26 -11.69 1.60
C LEU A 157 1.17 -11.72 2.12
N ARG A 158 1.78 -12.92 2.17
CA ARG A 158 3.17 -13.09 2.60
C ARG A 158 4.17 -12.41 1.66
N VAL A 159 3.94 -12.55 0.34
CA VAL A 159 4.76 -11.87 -0.68
C VAL A 159 4.74 -10.36 -0.43
N LEU A 160 3.55 -9.76 -0.32
CA LEU A 160 3.43 -8.31 -0.17
C LEU A 160 3.95 -7.80 1.19
N GLU A 161 3.78 -8.57 2.26
CA GLU A 161 4.38 -8.27 3.56
C GLU A 161 5.91 -8.26 3.47
N GLN A 162 6.50 -9.26 2.80
CA GLN A 162 7.93 -9.34 2.58
C GLN A 162 8.43 -8.19 1.70
N THR A 163 7.70 -7.82 0.65
CA THR A 163 8.02 -6.67 -0.20
C THR A 163 8.09 -5.39 0.62
N GLN A 164 7.11 -5.14 1.50
CA GLN A 164 7.11 -3.96 2.37
C GLN A 164 8.29 -3.96 3.34
N ARG A 165 8.74 -5.13 3.83
CA ARG A 165 9.97 -5.23 4.63
C ARG A 165 11.21 -4.90 3.80
N LEU A 166 11.31 -5.39 2.57
CA LEU A 166 12.42 -5.07 1.66
C LEU A 166 12.47 -3.59 1.33
N LEU A 167 11.33 -2.94 1.09
CA LEU A 167 11.26 -1.50 0.76
C LEU A 167 11.68 -0.57 1.92
N ARG A 168 11.89 -1.11 3.11
CA ARG A 168 12.49 -0.38 4.25
C ARG A 168 14.02 -0.46 4.27
N THR A 169 14.64 -1.20 3.36
CA THR A 169 16.09 -1.27 3.17
C THR A 169 16.52 -0.42 1.98
N ASN A 170 17.78 -0.53 1.58
CA ASN A 170 18.39 0.16 0.43
C ASN A 170 18.17 -0.56 -0.91
N VAL A 171 17.18 -1.46 -1.02
CA VAL A 171 16.86 -2.14 -2.27
C VAL A 171 16.32 -1.16 -3.31
N GLN A 172 16.58 -1.43 -4.59
CA GLN A 172 15.95 -0.69 -5.68
C GLN A 172 14.44 -0.97 -5.70
N GLU A 173 13.64 0.08 -5.48
CA GLU A 173 12.18 -0.01 -5.34
C GLU A 173 11.50 -0.67 -6.54
N ALA A 174 11.79 -0.20 -7.75
CA ALA A 174 11.16 -0.72 -8.97
C ALA A 174 11.40 -2.23 -9.13
N LEU A 175 12.64 -2.68 -8.88
CA LEU A 175 13.00 -4.10 -8.95
C LEU A 175 12.30 -4.91 -7.85
N ALA A 176 12.26 -4.40 -6.62
CA ALA A 176 11.58 -5.08 -5.51
C ALA A 176 10.08 -5.25 -5.79
N LEU A 177 9.43 -4.23 -6.36
CA LEU A 177 8.03 -4.28 -6.76
C LEU A 177 7.80 -5.21 -7.94
N GLU A 178 8.62 -5.13 -9.00
CA GLU A 178 8.52 -6.01 -10.17
C GLU A 178 8.59 -7.49 -9.77
N VAL A 179 9.66 -7.87 -9.07
CA VAL A 179 9.88 -9.26 -8.65
C VAL A 179 8.75 -9.74 -7.75
N SER A 180 8.21 -8.88 -6.90
CA SER A 180 7.13 -9.23 -5.99
C SER A 180 5.78 -9.38 -6.69
N LEU A 181 5.41 -8.44 -7.57
CA LEU A 181 4.16 -8.49 -8.33
C LEU A 181 4.12 -9.71 -9.26
N LEU A 182 5.25 -10.06 -9.88
CA LEU A 182 5.35 -11.25 -10.72
C LEU A 182 5.18 -12.57 -9.93
N LYS A 183 5.44 -12.56 -8.62
CA LYS A 183 5.20 -13.71 -7.73
C LYS A 183 3.74 -13.84 -7.29
N LEU A 184 2.95 -12.77 -7.36
CA LEU A 184 1.55 -12.82 -6.96
C LEU A 184 0.75 -13.77 -7.87
N ARG A 185 -0.19 -14.48 -7.24
CA ARG A 185 -1.18 -15.36 -7.86
C ARG A 185 -2.50 -14.59 -7.89
N LEU A 186 -2.82 -13.97 -9.01
CA LEU A 186 -4.00 -13.11 -9.17
C LEU A 186 -4.88 -13.63 -10.29
#